data_AF-A0A370E0M7-F1
#
_entry.id   AF-A0A370E0M7-F1
#
_cell.length_a   1.000
_cell.length_b   1.000
_cell.length_c   1.000
_cell.angle_alpha   90.00
_cell.angle_beta   90.00
_cell.angle_gamma   90.00
#
_symmetry.space_group_name_H-M   'P 1'
#
loop_
_entity.id
_entity.type
_entity.pdbx_description
1 polymer ?
#
loop_
_entity_poly.entity_id
_entity_poly.type
_entity_poly.pdbx_seq_one_letter_code
_entity_poly.pdbx_strand_id
1 'polypeptide(L)'
;MALVVKTPGVYTEEISLFPPSVAQVETAVPAFIGYTQMAEKRGESLRDKPELIRSLADFEELFGGAPDVTVDQVNLDANNSITSASLTATFLLYDSMRLFFANGGSKCYIVSVGDYNDTINKDRLCAGLAAVAR
;
A
#
# COMPACT_ATOMS: atom_id res chain seq x y z
N MET A 1 -15.27 -30.36 36.64
CA MET A 1 -14.96 -31.36 37.69
C MET A 1 -14.83 -30.61 39.00
N ALA A 2 -15.67 -30.91 40.00
CA ALA A 2 -15.57 -30.26 41.31
C ALA A 2 -14.37 -30.84 42.07
N LEU A 3 -13.48 -29.98 42.57
CA LEU A 3 -12.36 -30.39 43.40
C LEU A 3 -12.86 -30.74 44.80
N VAL A 4 -12.49 -31.93 45.27
CA VAL A 4 -12.80 -32.38 46.63
C VAL A 4 -11.79 -31.74 47.59
N VAL A 5 -12.22 -30.67 48.27
CA VAL A 5 -11.44 -30.04 49.34
C VAL A 5 -11.51 -30.89 50.60
N LYS A 6 -10.34 -31.30 51.13
CA LYS A 6 -10.23 -32.28 52.23
C LYS A 6 -10.16 -31.65 53.62
N THR A 7 -10.08 -30.32 53.73
CA THR A 7 -10.01 -29.62 55.03
C THR A 7 -10.89 -28.37 55.04
N PRO A 8 -11.55 -28.05 56.16
CA PRO A 8 -12.33 -26.81 56.29
C PRO A 8 -11.42 -25.59 56.18
N GLY A 9 -11.72 -24.68 55.24
CA GLY A 9 -10.94 -23.47 55.01
C GLY A 9 -11.50 -22.65 53.84
N VAL A 10 -10.96 -21.44 53.65
CA VAL A 10 -11.25 -20.59 52.48
C VAL A 10 -10.15 -20.83 51.45
N TYR A 11 -10.55 -21.15 50.21
CA TYR A 11 -9.63 -21.36 49.09
C TYR A 11 -9.96 -20.38 47.98
N THR A 12 -8.94 -19.71 47.44
CA THR A 12 -9.03 -18.83 46.27
C THR A 12 -8.34 -19.51 45.11
N GLU A 13 -9.06 -19.68 44.00
CA GLU A 13 -8.47 -20.17 42.75
C GLU A 13 -8.24 -18.99 41.80
N GLU A 14 -6.98 -18.75 41.45
CA GLU A 14 -6.65 -17.93 40.28
C GLU A 14 -6.65 -18.82 39.05
N ILE A 15 -7.76 -18.80 38.31
CA ILE A 15 -7.78 -19.34 36.96
C ILE A 15 -7.09 -18.29 36.09
N SER A 16 -5.84 -18.52 35.71
CA SER A 16 -5.15 -17.68 34.72
C SER A 16 -5.79 -17.90 33.35
N LEU A 17 -6.92 -17.26 33.10
CA LEU A 17 -7.42 -17.07 31.75
C LEU A 17 -6.51 -16.00 31.13
N PHE A 18 -5.57 -16.43 30.29
CA PHE A 18 -5.08 -15.51 29.28
C PHE A 18 -6.30 -14.91 28.59
N PRO A 19 -6.43 -13.58 28.51
CA PRO A 19 -7.50 -12.99 27.73
C PRO A 19 -7.47 -13.65 26.35
N PRO A 20 -8.62 -14.02 25.77
CA PRO A 20 -8.63 -14.58 24.43
C PRO A 20 -7.82 -13.62 23.56
N SER A 21 -6.79 -14.15 22.89
CA SER A 21 -6.00 -13.37 21.95
C SER A 21 -6.99 -12.77 20.96
N VAL A 22 -7.15 -11.45 20.97
CA VAL A 22 -8.03 -10.77 20.04
C VAL A 22 -7.35 -10.91 18.69
N ALA A 23 -7.82 -11.88 17.89
CA ALA A 23 -7.42 -11.95 16.50
C ALA A 23 -7.71 -10.59 15.88
N GLN A 24 -6.68 -9.93 15.36
CA GLN A 24 -6.83 -8.64 14.72
C GLN A 24 -7.73 -8.83 13.50
N VAL A 25 -9.02 -8.50 13.65
CA VAL A 25 -9.95 -8.46 12.54
C VAL A 25 -9.64 -7.17 11.81
N GLU A 26 -8.85 -7.26 10.75
CA GLU A 26 -8.54 -6.10 9.92
C GLU A 26 -9.84 -5.57 9.31
N THR A 27 -10.25 -4.38 9.73
CA THR A 27 -11.55 -3.81 9.37
C THR A 27 -11.55 -3.02 8.06
N ALA A 28 -10.40 -2.92 7.36
CA ALA A 28 -10.32 -2.41 5.99
C ALA A 28 -8.93 -2.68 5.38
N VAL A 29 -8.85 -3.51 4.34
CA VAL A 29 -7.66 -3.60 3.50
C VAL A 29 -7.79 -2.52 2.42
N PRO A 30 -6.94 -1.48 2.39
CA PRO A 30 -7.04 -0.42 1.40
C PRO A 30 -6.67 -0.94 0.01
N ALA A 31 -7.18 -0.25 -1.01
CA ALA A 31 -6.80 -0.48 -2.40
C ALA A 31 -6.35 0.84 -3.05
N PHE A 32 -5.24 0.78 -3.77
CA PHE A 32 -4.70 1.89 -4.53
C PHE A 32 -4.79 1.59 -6.02
N ILE A 33 -5.24 2.57 -6.79
CA ILE A 33 -5.47 2.44 -8.23
C ILE A 33 -4.69 3.54 -8.92
N GLY A 34 -3.90 3.19 -9.94
CA GLY A 34 -3.11 4.18 -10.65
C GLY A 34 -2.20 3.57 -11.71
N TYR A 35 -1.24 4.37 -12.15
CA TYR A 35 -0.27 4.01 -13.17
C TYR A 35 1.02 3.57 -12.51
N THR A 36 1.67 2.57 -13.09
CA THR A 36 2.90 1.96 -12.57
C THR A 36 3.97 1.87 -13.65
N GLN A 37 5.22 1.55 -13.32
CA GLN A 37 6.26 1.40 -14.34
C GLN A 37 6.00 0.15 -15.20
N MET A 38 5.65 -0.95 -14.53
CA MET A 38 5.28 -2.22 -15.13
C MET A 38 4.11 -2.83 -14.35
N ALA A 39 3.59 -3.95 -14.81
CA ALA A 39 2.56 -4.71 -14.09
C ALA A 39 2.68 -6.17 -14.52
N GLU A 40 3.66 -6.87 -13.97
CA GLU A 40 3.99 -8.23 -14.36
C GLU A 40 4.31 -9.09 -13.13
N LYS A 41 3.85 -10.34 -13.15
CA LYS A 41 4.16 -11.35 -12.15
C LYS A 41 4.55 -12.61 -12.86
N ARG A 42 5.85 -12.95 -12.84
CA ARG A 42 6.38 -14.20 -13.40
C ARG A 42 5.97 -14.43 -14.88
N GLY A 43 5.96 -13.39 -15.72
CA GLY A 43 5.54 -13.51 -17.12
C GLY A 43 4.06 -13.22 -17.38
N GLU A 44 3.23 -13.12 -16.34
CA GLU A 44 1.81 -12.79 -16.48
C GLU A 44 1.53 -11.32 -16.21
N SER A 45 0.72 -10.69 -17.05
CA SER A 45 0.32 -9.30 -16.83
C SER A 45 -0.67 -9.16 -15.68
N LEU A 46 -0.35 -8.23 -14.77
CA LEU A 46 -1.18 -7.78 -13.66
C LEU A 46 -2.01 -6.52 -14.01
N ARG A 47 -2.04 -6.09 -15.27
CA ARG A 47 -2.85 -4.94 -15.69
C ARG A 47 -4.33 -5.18 -15.41
N ASP A 48 -4.99 -4.15 -14.87
CA ASP A 48 -6.41 -4.12 -14.52
C ASP A 48 -6.84 -5.22 -13.54
N LYS A 49 -5.89 -5.86 -12.86
CA LYS A 49 -6.14 -6.91 -11.87
C LYS A 49 -5.70 -6.44 -10.48
N PRO A 50 -6.53 -6.62 -9.45
CA PRO A 50 -6.13 -6.33 -8.07
C PRO A 50 -5.13 -7.39 -7.59
N GLU A 51 -3.93 -6.93 -7.23
CA GLU A 51 -2.88 -7.77 -6.64
C GLU A 51 -2.62 -7.34 -5.19
N LEU A 52 -2.55 -8.32 -4.28
CA LEU A 52 -2.29 -8.07 -2.87
C LEU A 52 -0.77 -7.97 -2.64
N ILE A 53 -0.33 -6.86 -2.06
CA ILE A 53 1.06 -6.67 -1.63
C ILE A 53 1.13 -6.44 -0.12
N ARG A 54 2.27 -6.78 0.49
CA ARG A 54 2.51 -6.64 1.93
C ARG A 54 3.71 -5.75 2.26
N SER A 55 4.45 -5.32 1.26
CA SER A 55 5.61 -4.46 1.45
C SER A 55 5.83 -3.58 0.22
N LEU A 56 6.65 -2.54 0.39
CA LEU A 56 7.11 -1.74 -0.75
C LEU A 56 8.02 -2.55 -1.68
N ALA A 57 8.79 -3.52 -1.17
CA ALA A 57 9.61 -4.39 -1.99
C ALA A 57 8.76 -5.28 -2.92
N ASP A 58 7.61 -5.77 -2.43
CA ASP A 58 6.63 -6.50 -3.25
C ASP A 58 6.10 -5.59 -4.37
N PHE A 59 5.87 -4.30 -4.06
CA PHE A 59 5.44 -3.33 -5.06
C PHE A 59 6.50 -3.14 -6.14
N GLU A 60 7.76 -2.91 -5.75
CA GLU A 60 8.86 -2.69 -6.68
C GLU A 60 9.14 -3.90 -7.57
N GLU A 61 8.98 -5.12 -7.04
CA GLU A 61 9.13 -6.36 -7.82
C GLU A 61 8.06 -6.52 -8.90
N LEU A 62 6.80 -6.17 -8.59
CA LEU A 62 5.65 -6.44 -9.46
C LEU A 62 5.27 -5.26 -10.37
N PHE A 63 5.50 -4.04 -9.87
CA PHE A 63 5.02 -2.80 -10.46
C PHE A 63 6.12 -1.80 -10.81
N GLY A 64 7.35 -2.04 -10.34
CA GLY A 64 8.52 -1.18 -10.57
C GLY A 64 8.58 0.05 -9.66
N GLY A 65 9.42 1.00 -10.06
CA GLY A 65 9.81 2.16 -9.25
C GLY A 65 9.05 3.46 -9.56
N ALA A 66 9.58 4.56 -9.04
CA ALA A 66 9.08 5.91 -9.30
C ALA A 66 9.14 6.27 -10.79
N PRO A 67 8.21 7.09 -11.30
CA PRO A 67 8.35 7.70 -12.62
C PRO A 67 9.48 8.72 -12.64
N ASP A 68 10.05 8.96 -13.82
CA ASP A 68 10.99 10.06 -14.03
C ASP A 68 10.27 11.42 -13.87
N VAL A 69 10.91 12.33 -13.13
CA VAL A 69 10.37 13.67 -12.91
C VAL A 69 10.77 14.57 -14.07
N THR A 70 9.78 15.21 -14.71
CA THR A 70 10.05 16.18 -15.78
C THR A 70 10.31 17.55 -15.18
N VAL A 71 11.44 18.15 -15.53
CA VAL A 71 11.80 19.51 -15.15
C VAL A 71 11.39 20.45 -16.27
N ASP A 72 10.38 21.27 -16.03
CA ASP A 72 9.81 22.15 -17.07
C ASP A 72 10.65 23.42 -17.24
N GLN A 73 11.16 23.98 -16.14
CA GLN A 73 11.93 25.21 -16.15
C GLN A 73 12.87 25.29 -14.96
N VAL A 74 14.10 25.73 -15.18
CA VAL A 74 15.07 26.09 -14.13
C VAL A 74 15.45 27.55 -14.32
N ASN A 75 15.17 28.38 -13.32
CA ASN A 75 15.59 29.78 -13.31
C ASN A 75 16.89 29.92 -12.52
N LEU A 76 17.90 30.50 -13.14
CA LEU A 76 19.22 30.75 -12.57
C LEU A 76 19.40 32.24 -12.25
N ASP A 77 20.20 32.55 -11.23
CA ASP A 77 20.66 33.91 -10.96
C ASP A 77 21.90 34.27 -11.82
N ALA A 78 22.39 35.50 -11.66
CA ALA A 78 23.57 36.01 -12.38
C ALA A 78 24.88 35.26 -12.03
N ASN A 79 24.88 34.44 -10.98
CA ASN A 79 26.02 33.61 -10.55
C ASN A 79 25.84 32.14 -10.94
N ASN A 80 24.90 31.83 -11.85
CA ASN A 80 24.51 30.47 -12.24
C ASN A 80 24.00 29.59 -11.07
N SER A 81 23.48 30.21 -10.01
CA SER A 81 22.84 29.50 -8.90
C SER A 81 21.34 29.30 -9.17
N ILE A 82 20.80 28.14 -8.79
CA ILE A 82 19.38 27.80 -8.99
C ILE A 82 18.53 28.65 -8.04
N THR A 83 17.68 29.51 -8.60
CA THR A 83 16.74 30.34 -7.83
C THR A 83 15.38 29.67 -7.68
N SER A 84 14.91 28.99 -8.73
CA SER A 84 13.65 28.22 -8.68
C SER A 84 13.63 27.18 -9.79
N ALA A 85 12.99 26.05 -9.56
CA ALA A 85 12.69 25.06 -10.60
C ALA A 85 11.20 24.70 -10.57
N SER A 86 10.59 24.58 -11.74
CA SER A 86 9.25 24.03 -11.92
C SER A 86 9.39 22.56 -12.32
N LEU A 87 8.75 21.68 -11.55
CA LEU A 87 8.72 20.24 -11.82
C LEU A 87 7.27 19.79 -11.92
N THR A 88 6.98 18.95 -12.92
CA THR A 88 5.66 18.33 -13.06
C THR A 88 5.76 16.84 -12.72
N ALA A 89 5.00 16.42 -11.71
CA ALA A 89 4.85 15.03 -11.31
C ALA A 89 3.44 14.54 -11.68
N THR A 90 3.35 13.70 -12.70
CA THR A 90 2.06 13.25 -13.25
C THR A 90 1.52 11.99 -12.57
N PHE A 91 2.39 11.03 -12.25
CA PHE A 91 2.01 9.75 -11.63
C PHE A 91 2.50 9.68 -10.19
N LEU A 92 1.58 9.56 -9.24
CA LEU A 92 1.86 9.66 -7.80
C LEU A 92 1.69 8.34 -7.05
N LEU A 93 1.39 7.24 -7.75
CA LEU A 93 1.08 5.96 -7.10
C LEU A 93 2.28 5.42 -6.32
N TYR A 94 3.47 5.39 -6.91
CA TYR A 94 4.68 4.93 -6.22
C TYR A 94 4.98 5.73 -4.95
N ASP A 95 4.94 7.07 -5.01
CA ASP A 95 5.18 7.90 -3.83
C ASP A 95 4.09 7.74 -2.77
N SER A 96 2.83 7.54 -3.20
CA SER A 96 1.72 7.23 -2.28
C SER A 96 1.95 5.90 -1.56
N MET A 97 2.50 4.89 -2.26
CA MET A 97 2.88 3.62 -1.65
C MET A 97 4.01 3.76 -0.65
N ARG A 98 5.03 4.56 -1.00
CA ARG A 98 6.15 4.87 -0.11
C ARG A 98 5.66 5.53 1.18
N LEU A 99 4.76 6.50 1.06
CA LEU A 99 4.12 7.17 2.19
C LEU A 99 3.25 6.20 3.01
N PHE A 100 2.45 5.35 2.36
CA PHE A 100 1.57 4.39 3.03
C PHE A 100 2.38 3.43 3.93
N PHE A 101 3.39 2.77 3.38
CA PHE A 101 4.21 1.83 4.15
C PHE A 101 5.09 2.54 5.20
N ALA A 102 5.59 3.74 4.91
CA ALA A 102 6.35 4.53 5.90
C ALA A 102 5.49 4.97 7.10
N ASN A 103 4.17 5.09 6.94
CA ASN A 103 3.23 5.45 8.01
C ASN A 103 2.56 4.22 8.66
N GLY A 104 3.14 3.03 8.52
CA GLY A 104 2.67 1.81 9.18
C GLY A 104 1.57 1.06 8.42
N GLY A 105 1.37 1.36 7.13
CA GLY A 105 0.58 0.51 6.26
C GLY A 105 1.14 -0.91 6.20
N SER A 106 0.27 -1.92 6.25
CA SER A 106 0.66 -3.33 6.32
C SER A 106 0.45 -4.06 5.00
N LYS A 107 -0.80 -4.16 4.55
CA LYS A 107 -1.15 -4.80 3.28
C LYS A 107 -2.23 -4.02 2.57
N CYS A 108 -2.19 -4.07 1.25
CA CYS A 108 -3.13 -3.36 0.40
C CYS A 108 -3.23 -4.06 -0.95
N TYR A 109 -4.29 -3.74 -1.68
CA TYR A 109 -4.44 -4.11 -3.08
C TYR A 109 -3.92 -3.00 -3.98
N ILE A 110 -3.26 -3.38 -5.07
CA ILE A 110 -2.85 -2.47 -6.13
C ILE A 110 -3.56 -2.87 -7.41
N VAL A 111 -4.12 -1.89 -8.11
CA VAL A 111 -4.58 -2.04 -9.49
C VAL A 111 -3.78 -1.09 -10.37
N SER A 112 -2.95 -1.67 -11.23
CA SER A 112 -2.28 -0.93 -12.30
C SER A 112 -3.22 -0.81 -13.50
N VAL A 113 -3.60 0.42 -13.86
CA VAL A 113 -4.49 0.73 -15.00
C VAL A 113 -3.74 1.17 -16.26
N GLY A 114 -2.41 1.13 -16.23
CA GLY A 114 -1.55 1.59 -17.32
C GLY A 114 -0.11 1.82 -16.86
N ASP A 115 0.73 2.24 -17.80
CA ASP A 115 2.13 2.56 -17.55
C ASP A 115 2.44 4.07 -17.62
N TYR A 116 3.68 4.46 -17.28
CA TYR A 116 4.11 5.86 -17.26
C TYR A 116 4.17 6.53 -18.64
N ASN A 117 3.98 5.80 -19.75
CA ASN A 117 3.87 6.38 -21.09
C ASN A 117 2.42 6.62 -21.51
N ASP A 118 1.44 6.16 -20.74
CA ASP A 118 0.02 6.41 -21.00
C ASP A 118 -0.39 7.83 -20.59
N THR A 119 -1.46 8.34 -21.20
CA THR A 119 -2.13 9.55 -20.69
C THR A 119 -3.11 9.18 -19.58
N ILE A 120 -3.20 10.02 -18.54
CA ILE A 120 -4.20 9.83 -17.47
C ILE A 120 -5.60 9.83 -18.07
N ASN A 121 -6.33 8.74 -17.85
CA ASN A 121 -7.65 8.52 -18.40
C ASN A 121 -8.63 8.16 -17.28
N LYS A 122 -9.72 8.94 -17.18
CA LYS A 122 -10.77 8.75 -16.17
C LYS A 122 -11.43 7.38 -16.25
N ASP A 123 -11.74 6.91 -17.45
CA ASP A 123 -12.46 5.65 -17.65
C ASP A 123 -11.63 4.45 -17.19
N ARG A 124 -10.30 4.49 -17.41
CA ARG A 124 -9.38 3.48 -16.88
C ARG A 124 -9.34 3.46 -15.35
N LEU A 125 -9.27 4.63 -14.71
CA LEU A 125 -9.31 4.73 -13.25
C LEU A 125 -10.65 4.23 -12.68
N CYS A 126 -11.76 4.55 -13.33
CA CYS A 126 -13.08 4.03 -12.95
C CYS A 126 -13.17 2.51 -13.14
N ALA A 127 -12.58 1.95 -14.21
CA ALA A 127 -12.52 0.51 -14.42
C ALA A 127 -11.68 -0.19 -13.34
N GLY A 128 -10.53 0.40 -12.96
CA GLY A 128 -9.71 -0.11 -11.86
C GLY A 128 -10.45 -0.10 -10.52
N LEU A 129 -11.24 0.95 -10.24
CA LEU A 129 -12.11 0.98 -9.04
C LEU A 129 -13.15 -0.14 -9.06
N ALA A 130 -13.79 -0.38 -10.21
CA ALA A 130 -14.76 -1.46 -10.36
C ALA A 130 -14.12 -2.85 -10.22
N ALA A 131 -12.83 -3.01 -10.55
CA ALA A 131 -12.10 -4.26 -10.40
C ALA A 131 -11.86 -4.65 -8.93
N VAL A 132 -11.69 -3.66 -8.03
CA VAL A 132 -11.53 -3.89 -6.58
C VAL A 132 -12.86 -4.16 -5.89
N ALA A 133 -13.97 -3.62 -6.40
CA ALA A 133 -15.29 -3.71 -5.78
C ALA A 133 -15.99 -5.08 -5.93
N ARG A 134 -15.32 -6.09 -6.51
CA ARG A 134 -15.85 -7.44 -6.74
C ARG A 134 -15.35 -8.41 -5.68
#